data_AF-A0A438GTG4-F1
#
_entry.id   AF-A0A438GTG4-F1
#
_cell.length_a   1.000
_cell.length_b   1.000
_cell.length_c   1.000
_cell.angle_alpha   90.00
_cell.angle_beta   90.00
_cell.angle_gamma   90.00
#
_symmetry.space_group_name_H-M   'P 1'
#
loop_
_entity.id
_entity.type
_entity.pdbx_description
1 polymer ?
#
loop_
_entity_poly.entity_id
_entity_poly.type
_entity_poly.pdbx_seq_one_letter_code
_entity_poly.pdbx_strand_id
1 'polypeptide(L)'
;MASGSGGRGRGEGGGTGTGGDGGGGSGTFGRDLAWKYCSPLEGNQNGTICNFCGLVMKSGGISRFKYHLAHRDPNNNTKKCFSVPPKVKEEIREMLHEKSKAKKKKAIDIEEIRDQLRGTMGLGIHMTWMRMMMMMKMKKCTCIQQIWTWMSGMLIESSSCIEGNRMGATTT
;
A
#
# COMPACT_ATOMS: atom_id res chain seq x y z
N MET A 1 19.25 -56.79 -11.09
CA MET A 1 18.33 -56.15 -12.07
C MET A 1 17.16 -55.54 -11.32
N ALA A 2 16.94 -54.25 -11.56
CA ALA A 2 16.10 -53.34 -10.79
C ALA A 2 14.60 -53.57 -11.00
N SER A 3 13.78 -53.07 -10.05
CA SER A 3 12.59 -52.25 -10.35
C SER A 3 12.02 -51.68 -9.04
N GLY A 4 12.01 -50.35 -8.95
CA GLY A 4 11.48 -49.60 -7.80
C GLY A 4 10.00 -49.25 -7.95
N SER A 5 9.43 -48.70 -6.86
CA SER A 5 8.21 -47.89 -6.74
C SER A 5 7.98 -47.68 -5.23
N GLY A 6 7.67 -46.53 -4.64
CA GLY A 6 7.36 -45.18 -5.12
C GLY A 6 7.33 -44.28 -3.88
N GLY A 7 8.13 -43.22 -3.88
CA GLY A 7 8.17 -42.23 -2.81
C GLY A 7 7.07 -41.19 -3.00
N ARG A 8 6.18 -41.04 -2.02
CA ARG A 8 5.16 -39.99 -1.98
C ARG A 8 5.84 -38.65 -1.74
N GLY A 9 5.95 -37.84 -2.79
CA GLY A 9 6.39 -36.45 -2.70
C GLY A 9 5.39 -35.65 -1.86
N ARG A 10 5.87 -35.06 -0.77
CA ARG A 10 5.16 -34.05 0.01
C ARG A 10 4.99 -32.80 -0.84
N GLY A 11 3.78 -32.25 -0.85
CA GLY A 11 3.48 -30.98 -1.48
C GLY A 11 4.13 -29.80 -0.75
N GLU A 12 4.60 -28.86 -1.55
CA GLU A 12 4.91 -27.47 -1.19
C GLU A 12 4.03 -26.63 -2.14
N GLY A 13 3.07 -25.79 -1.72
CA GLY A 13 2.88 -25.14 -0.44
C GLY A 13 3.39 -23.71 -0.50
N GLY A 14 2.62 -22.81 -1.13
CA GLY A 14 2.60 -21.38 -0.80
C GLY A 14 3.69 -20.49 -1.41
N GLY A 15 3.40 -19.88 -2.56
CA GLY A 15 4.10 -18.69 -3.02
C GLY A 15 3.70 -17.47 -2.17
N THR A 16 4.32 -17.29 -1.00
CA THR A 16 4.36 -15.99 -0.33
C THR A 16 5.31 -15.09 -1.11
N GLY A 17 4.75 -14.22 -1.94
CA GLY A 17 5.47 -13.07 -2.50
C GLY A 17 5.83 -12.11 -1.37
N THR A 18 6.99 -12.32 -0.75
CA THR A 18 7.62 -11.32 0.10
C THR A 18 8.05 -10.16 -0.79
N GLY A 19 7.32 -9.05 -0.71
CA GLY A 19 7.71 -7.79 -1.32
C GLY A 19 9.12 -7.45 -0.85
N GLY A 20 10.04 -7.36 -1.81
CA GLY A 20 11.45 -7.11 -1.52
C GLY A 20 11.64 -5.76 -0.85
N ASP A 21 12.09 -5.79 0.40
CA ASP A 21 12.75 -4.68 1.07
C ASP A 21 14.07 -4.37 0.36
N GLY A 22 14.00 -3.68 -0.78
CA GLY A 22 15.12 -3.10 -1.50
C GLY A 22 15.69 -1.86 -0.80
N GLY A 23 15.88 -1.93 0.51
CA GLY A 23 16.52 -0.92 1.35
C GLY A 23 17.96 -1.30 1.72
N GLY A 24 18.69 -1.90 0.78
CA GLY A 24 20.07 -2.35 0.94
C GLY A 24 21.02 -1.18 1.15
N GLY A 25 21.18 -0.77 2.41
CA GLY A 25 22.33 -0.02 2.87
C GLY A 25 23.57 -0.90 2.79
N SER A 26 24.25 -0.89 1.64
CA SER A 26 25.59 -1.47 1.51
C SER A 26 26.36 -0.73 0.44
N GLY A 27 27.59 -0.31 0.76
CA GLY A 27 28.59 -0.06 -0.29
C GLY A 27 29.15 1.34 -0.48
N THR A 28 28.92 2.32 0.41
CA THR A 28 29.81 3.50 0.41
C THR A 28 30.18 3.90 1.84
N PHE A 29 31.29 3.35 2.33
CA PHE A 29 32.07 3.95 3.42
C PHE A 29 32.62 5.35 3.04
N GLY A 30 32.38 5.84 1.82
CA GLY A 30 32.83 7.13 1.30
C GLY A 30 31.87 8.33 1.43
N ARG A 31 30.69 8.24 2.08
CA ARG A 31 29.73 9.38 2.13
C ARG A 31 29.43 9.96 3.51
N ASP A 32 29.80 9.27 4.59
CA ASP A 32 29.37 9.70 5.91
C ASP A 32 30.50 10.39 6.69
N LEU A 33 30.57 11.72 6.53
CA LEU A 33 31.56 12.60 7.17
C LEU A 33 31.65 12.41 8.69
N ALA A 34 30.59 11.90 9.32
CA ALA A 34 30.57 11.63 10.75
C ALA A 34 31.65 10.62 11.18
N TRP A 35 32.04 9.67 10.32
CA TRP A 35 33.10 8.70 10.65
C TRP A 35 34.48 9.35 10.84
N LYS A 36 34.71 10.55 10.31
CA LYS A 36 35.94 11.32 10.58
C LYS A 36 36.07 11.73 12.06
N TYR A 37 34.93 11.83 12.75
CA TYR A 37 34.85 12.36 14.11
C TYR A 37 34.65 11.27 15.18
N CYS A 38 34.61 10.00 14.79
CA CYS A 38 34.53 8.88 15.73
C CYS A 38 35.38 7.69 15.29
N SER A 39 35.84 6.92 16.27
CA SER A 39 36.46 5.63 16.05
C SER A 39 35.45 4.50 16.30
N PRO A 40 35.50 3.38 15.54
CA PRO A 40 34.72 2.20 15.86
C PRO A 40 35.17 1.61 17.21
N LEU A 41 34.25 1.03 17.96
CA LEU A 41 34.56 0.35 19.21
C LEU A 41 35.14 -1.04 18.92
N GLU A 42 36.28 -1.36 19.53
CA GLU A 42 36.91 -2.67 19.40
C GLU A 42 35.95 -3.79 19.87
N GLY A 43 35.83 -4.85 19.07
CA GLY A 43 34.91 -5.96 19.33
C GLY A 43 33.42 -5.68 19.08
N ASN A 44 33.03 -4.46 18.70
CA ASN A 44 31.63 -4.13 18.40
C ASN A 44 31.52 -3.13 17.24
N GLN A 45 31.15 -3.63 16.06
CA GLN A 45 30.95 -2.83 14.85
C GLN A 45 29.85 -1.77 14.97
N ASN A 46 28.92 -1.96 15.91
CA ASN A 46 27.82 -1.03 16.17
C ASN A 46 28.18 0.01 17.23
N GLY A 47 29.33 -0.13 17.87
CA GLY A 47 29.84 0.79 18.87
C GLY A 47 30.72 1.87 18.26
N THR A 48 30.66 3.07 18.82
CA THR A 48 31.48 4.22 18.39
C THR A 48 32.03 4.96 19.59
N ILE A 49 33.22 5.52 19.44
CA ILE A 49 33.90 6.35 20.42
C ILE A 49 34.00 7.76 19.85
N CYS A 50 33.50 8.75 20.58
CA CYS A 50 33.57 10.15 20.16
C CYS A 50 34.98 10.72 20.34
N ASN A 51 35.58 11.26 19.28
CA ASN A 51 36.94 11.82 19.34
C ASN A 51 37.02 13.16 20.10
N PHE A 52 35.89 13.84 20.35
CA PHE A 52 35.86 15.13 21.06
C PHE A 52 35.66 15.02 22.57
N CYS A 53 34.82 14.09 23.03
CA CYS A 53 34.50 13.95 24.46
C CYS A 53 34.82 12.57 25.04
N GLY A 54 35.34 11.64 24.23
CA GLY A 54 35.63 10.27 24.65
C GLY A 54 34.39 9.43 24.97
N LEU A 55 33.17 9.91 24.69
CA LEU A 55 31.96 9.14 24.98
C LEU A 55 31.93 7.86 24.15
N VAL A 56 31.85 6.73 24.85
CA VAL A 56 31.65 5.41 24.25
C VAL A 56 30.16 5.12 24.11
N MET A 57 29.68 5.01 22.89
CA MET A 57 28.34 4.54 22.56
C MET A 57 28.42 3.07 22.16
N LYS A 58 27.85 2.18 23.00
CA LYS A 58 27.87 0.72 22.77
C LYS A 58 26.86 0.25 21.71
N SER A 59 25.88 1.07 21.36
CA SER A 59 24.82 0.70 20.40
C SER A 59 24.23 1.92 19.69
N GLY A 60 23.58 1.68 18.56
CA GLY A 60 22.95 2.71 17.71
C GLY A 60 23.82 3.19 16.55
N GLY A 61 25.09 2.76 16.49
CA GLY A 61 26.01 3.04 15.38
C GLY A 61 26.20 4.53 15.10
N ILE A 62 26.55 4.83 13.85
CA ILE A 62 26.86 6.19 13.40
C ILE A 62 25.66 7.14 13.51
N SER A 63 24.42 6.63 13.43
CA SER A 63 23.21 7.45 13.51
C SER A 63 23.09 8.13 14.87
N ARG A 64 23.33 7.38 15.96
CA ARG A 64 23.31 7.94 17.32
C ARG A 64 24.46 8.92 17.53
N PHE A 65 25.63 8.60 16.99
CA PHE A 65 26.79 9.50 17.01
C PHE A 65 26.51 10.84 16.32
N LYS A 66 25.79 10.86 15.19
CA LYS A 66 25.39 12.13 14.53
C LYS A 66 24.52 13.00 15.43
N TYR A 67 23.56 12.41 16.15
CA TYR A 67 22.70 13.16 17.07
C TYR A 67 23.48 13.69 18.28
N HIS A 68 24.48 12.94 18.75
CA HIS A 68 25.42 13.37 19.79
C HIS A 68 26.20 14.64 19.37
N LEU A 69 26.68 14.71 18.12
CA LEU A 69 27.36 15.89 17.57
C LEU A 69 26.40 17.05 17.29
N ALA A 70 25.27 16.80 16.64
CA ALA A 70 24.33 17.83 16.21
C ALA A 70 23.51 18.45 17.34
N HIS A 71 23.52 17.84 18.53
CA HIS A 71 22.64 18.17 19.66
C HIS A 71 21.15 18.14 19.29
N ARG A 72 20.80 17.29 18.32
CA ARG A 72 19.46 17.24 17.75
C ARG A 72 18.97 15.82 17.70
N ASP A 73 18.59 15.31 18.87
CA ASP A 73 17.95 14.00 19.02
C ASP A 73 16.44 14.21 19.20
N PRO A 74 15.58 13.68 18.31
CA PRO A 74 14.14 13.76 18.48
C PRO A 74 13.66 13.09 19.78
N ASN A 75 14.36 12.06 20.26
CA ASN A 75 13.95 11.27 21.41
C ASN A 75 14.74 11.63 22.68
N ASN A 76 15.67 12.59 22.60
CA ASN A 76 16.55 13.02 23.69
C ASN A 76 17.27 11.86 24.44
N ASN A 77 17.43 10.71 23.78
CA ASN A 77 18.05 9.50 24.32
C ASN A 77 19.58 9.51 24.17
N THR A 78 20.11 10.53 23.48
CA THR A 78 21.53 10.67 23.16
C THR A 78 22.14 11.82 23.95
N LYS A 79 23.22 11.54 24.67
CA LYS A 79 23.99 12.57 25.38
C LYS A 79 24.51 13.60 24.37
N LYS A 80 24.50 14.89 24.72
CA LYS A 80 25.00 15.97 23.85
C LYS A 80 26.50 16.17 24.07
N CYS A 81 27.24 16.47 23.01
CA CYS A 81 28.68 16.68 23.08
C CYS A 81 29.05 18.17 23.19
N PHE A 82 29.46 18.66 24.35
CA PHE A 82 29.81 20.08 24.51
C PHE A 82 31.19 20.44 23.94
N SER A 83 32.05 19.46 23.68
CA SER A 83 33.41 19.65 23.15
C SER A 83 33.48 19.77 21.61
N VAL A 84 32.34 19.78 20.90
CA VAL A 84 32.32 19.81 19.42
C VAL A 84 32.48 21.25 18.93
N PRO A 85 33.42 21.51 17.99
CA PRO A 85 33.54 22.82 17.36
C PRO A 85 32.25 23.24 16.64
N PRO A 86 31.85 24.52 16.68
CA PRO A 86 30.61 24.99 16.07
C PRO A 86 30.47 24.63 14.58
N LYS A 87 31.57 24.74 13.82
CA LYS A 87 31.60 24.41 12.39
C LYS A 87 31.21 22.95 12.11
N VAL A 88 31.76 22.01 12.87
CA VAL A 88 31.46 20.57 12.74
C VAL A 88 30.01 20.29 13.13
N LYS A 89 29.53 20.97 14.18
CA LYS A 89 28.15 20.84 14.65
C LYS A 89 27.14 21.27 13.58
N GLU A 90 27.37 22.39 12.91
CA GLU A 90 26.49 22.86 11.83
C GLU A 90 26.55 21.97 10.58
N GLU A 91 27.75 21.54 10.17
CA GLU A 91 27.93 20.60 9.05
C GLU A 91 27.09 19.31 9.24
N ILE A 92 27.15 18.71 10.44
CA ILE A 92 26.37 17.51 10.75
C ILE A 92 24.86 17.82 10.83
N ARG A 93 24.46 19.01 11.31
CA ARG A 93 23.05 19.43 11.34
C ARG A 93 22.47 19.57 9.95
N GLU A 94 23.19 20.20 9.03
CA GLU A 94 22.79 20.36 7.62
C GLU A 94 22.62 18.99 6.96
N MET A 95 23.59 18.09 7.14
CA MET A 95 23.48 16.71 6.64
C MET A 95 22.24 15.98 7.14
N LEU A 96 21.91 16.10 8.43
CA LEU A 96 20.71 15.48 9.01
C LEU A 96 19.43 16.13 8.45
N HIS A 97 19.44 17.46 8.28
CA HIS A 97 18.33 18.20 7.71
C HIS A 97 18.02 17.75 6.28
N GLU A 98 19.02 17.72 5.40
CA GLU A 98 18.84 17.31 4.00
C GLU A 98 18.36 15.86 3.88
N LYS A 99 18.90 14.96 4.73
CA LYS A 99 18.42 13.58 4.79
C LYS A 99 16.96 13.50 5.23
N SER A 100 16.53 14.35 6.18
CA SER A 100 15.14 14.40 6.63
C SER A 100 14.20 14.95 5.55
N LYS A 101 14.63 15.98 4.82
CA LYS A 101 13.91 16.59 3.70
C LYS A 101 13.71 15.60 2.56
N ALA A 102 14.77 14.88 2.19
CA ALA A 102 14.71 13.83 1.17
C ALA A 102 13.75 12.69 1.57
N LYS A 103 13.73 12.29 2.85
CA LYS A 103 12.75 11.30 3.35
C LYS A 103 11.32 11.80 3.28
N LYS A 104 11.07 13.06 3.67
CA LYS A 104 9.73 13.67 3.58
C LYS A 104 9.23 13.73 2.14
N LYS A 105 10.08 14.17 1.20
CA LYS A 105 9.74 14.20 -0.22
C LYS A 105 9.33 12.81 -0.71
N LYS A 106 10.13 11.78 -0.43
CA LYS A 106 9.79 10.40 -0.80
C LYS A 106 8.46 9.92 -0.20
N ALA A 107 8.15 10.31 1.03
CA ALA A 107 6.88 9.97 1.67
C ALA A 107 5.69 10.61 0.96
N ILE A 108 5.82 11.89 0.57
CA ILE A 108 4.82 12.61 -0.23
C ILE A 108 4.65 11.95 -1.60
N ASP A 109 5.75 11.65 -2.29
CA ASP A 109 5.70 11.00 -3.61
C ASP A 109 4.98 9.63 -3.52
N ILE A 110 5.24 8.86 -2.46
CA ILE A 110 4.56 7.57 -2.20
C ILE A 110 3.07 7.77 -1.92
N GLU A 111 2.70 8.80 -1.16
CA GLU A 111 1.31 9.13 -0.86
C GLU A 111 0.56 9.57 -2.13
N GLU A 112 1.19 10.40 -2.96
CA GLU A 112 0.63 10.82 -4.25
C GLU A 112 0.39 9.61 -5.18
N ILE A 113 1.37 8.70 -5.30
CA ILE A 113 1.21 7.46 -6.06
C ILE A 113 0.05 6.62 -5.50
N ARG A 114 -0.07 6.53 -4.18
CA ARG A 114 -1.16 5.80 -3.52
C ARG A 114 -2.52 6.42 -3.83
N ASP A 115 -2.63 7.74 -3.85
CA ASP A 115 -3.87 8.44 -4.16
C ASP A 115 -4.24 8.36 -5.64
N GLN A 116 -3.26 8.41 -6.55
CA GLN A 116 -3.49 8.14 -7.98
C GLN A 116 -4.05 6.72 -8.21
N LEU A 117 -3.52 5.72 -7.51
CA LEU A 117 -4.03 4.35 -7.59
C LEU A 117 -5.47 4.24 -7.03
N ARG A 118 -5.79 4.94 -5.93
CA ARG A 118 -7.17 5.02 -5.42
C ARG A 118 -8.12 5.64 -6.43
N GLY A 119 -7.72 6.74 -7.09
CA GLY A 119 -8.51 7.41 -8.11
C GLY A 119 -8.72 6.55 -9.37
N THR A 120 -7.70 5.80 -9.77
CA THR A 120 -7.74 4.94 -10.97
C THR A 120 -8.62 3.70 -10.76
N MET A 121 -8.61 3.11 -9.56
CA MET A 121 -9.48 1.96 -9.22
C MET A 121 -10.94 2.37 -8.89
N GLY A 122 -11.20 3.65 -8.64
CA GLY A 122 -12.56 4.17 -8.37
C GLY A 122 -13.44 4.41 -9.60
N LEU A 123 -12.87 4.41 -10.81
CA LEU A 123 -13.61 4.68 -12.07
C LEU A 123 -13.72 3.47 -13.00
N GLY A 124 -13.02 2.36 -12.71
CA GLY A 124 -13.00 1.17 -13.57
C GLY A 124 -14.18 0.20 -13.39
N ILE A 125 -14.89 0.28 -12.26
CA ILE A 125 -15.94 -0.70 -11.92
C ILE A 125 -17.33 -0.21 -12.32
N HIS A 126 -17.54 1.12 -12.38
CA HIS A 126 -18.79 1.72 -12.83
C HIS A 126 -18.80 2.01 -14.34
N MET A 127 -17.66 2.31 -14.96
CA MET A 127 -17.58 2.59 -16.40
C MET A 127 -17.68 1.34 -17.26
N THR A 128 -17.25 0.17 -16.78
CA THR A 128 -17.49 -1.11 -17.46
C THR A 128 -18.96 -1.52 -17.36
N TRP A 129 -19.61 -1.37 -16.20
CA TRP A 129 -21.03 -1.66 -16.06
C TRP A 129 -21.93 -0.68 -16.81
N MET A 130 -21.66 0.63 -16.79
CA MET A 130 -22.40 1.62 -17.58
C MET A 130 -22.21 1.42 -19.09
N ARG A 131 -20.99 1.11 -19.54
CA ARG A 131 -20.70 0.83 -20.97
C ARG A 131 -21.32 -0.50 -21.41
N MET A 132 -21.34 -1.51 -20.56
CA MET A 132 -21.98 -2.81 -20.79
C MET A 132 -23.52 -2.69 -20.73
N MET A 133 -24.07 -1.87 -19.84
CA MET A 133 -25.50 -1.52 -19.78
C MET A 133 -25.94 -0.71 -21.00
N MET A 134 -25.15 0.26 -21.47
CA MET A 134 -25.43 1.00 -22.72
C MET A 134 -25.34 0.09 -23.95
N MET A 135 -24.36 -0.84 -24.00
CA MET A 135 -24.26 -1.86 -25.06
C MET A 135 -25.41 -2.88 -25.02
N MET A 136 -25.94 -3.20 -23.83
CA MET A 136 -27.16 -4.01 -23.66
C MET A 136 -28.43 -3.22 -24.04
N LYS A 137 -28.46 -1.90 -23.85
CA LYS A 137 -29.60 -1.04 -24.24
C LYS A 137 -29.65 -0.75 -25.75
N MET A 138 -28.53 -0.89 -26.46
CA MET A 138 -28.38 -0.75 -27.92
C MET A 138 -28.55 -2.07 -28.70
N LYS A 139 -28.70 -3.21 -28.00
CA LYS A 139 -29.12 -4.49 -28.58
C LYS A 139 -30.55 -4.82 -28.16
N LYS A 140 -31.47 -3.87 -28.36
CA LYS A 140 -32.90 -4.20 -28.46
C LYS A 140 -33.14 -4.88 -29.81
N CYS A 141 -32.72 -6.15 -29.90
CA CYS A 141 -33.29 -7.06 -30.86
C CYS A 141 -34.80 -7.14 -30.58
N THR A 142 -35.60 -6.96 -31.61
CA THR A 142 -37.07 -6.87 -31.66
C THR A 142 -37.84 -8.08 -31.11
N CYS A 143 -37.19 -9.04 -30.43
CA CYS A 143 -37.79 -10.28 -29.98
C CYS A 143 -38.49 -10.20 -28.60
N ILE A 144 -38.07 -9.29 -27.71
CA ILE A 144 -38.65 -9.20 -26.34
C ILE A 144 -39.98 -8.41 -26.31
N GLN A 145 -40.22 -7.50 -27.27
CA GLN A 145 -41.52 -6.80 -27.36
C GLN A 145 -42.66 -7.76 -27.67
N GLN A 146 -42.43 -8.86 -28.40
CA GLN A 146 -43.48 -9.86 -28.66
C GLN A 146 -43.87 -10.67 -27.41
N ILE A 147 -42.92 -10.91 -26.49
CA ILE A 147 -43.22 -11.58 -25.21
C ILE A 147 -44.07 -10.67 -24.31
N TRP A 148 -43.82 -9.35 -24.33
CA TRP A 148 -44.60 -8.41 -23.52
C TRP A 148 -46.03 -8.21 -24.03
N THR A 149 -46.28 -8.25 -25.35
CA THR A 149 -47.65 -8.26 -25.90
C THR A 149 -48.37 -9.59 -25.67
N TRP A 150 -47.66 -10.73 -25.63
CA TRP A 150 -48.26 -12.04 -25.33
C TRP A 150 -48.64 -12.17 -23.84
N MET A 151 -47.78 -11.73 -22.92
CA MET A 151 -48.07 -11.72 -21.48
C MET A 151 -49.13 -10.68 -21.09
N SER A 152 -49.25 -9.57 -21.84
CA SER A 152 -50.31 -8.58 -21.62
C SER A 152 -51.68 -9.05 -22.15
N GLY A 153 -51.70 -9.95 -23.15
CA GLY A 153 -52.94 -10.57 -23.65
C GLY A 153 -53.56 -11.58 -22.68
N MET A 154 -52.74 -12.23 -21.84
CA MET A 154 -53.21 -13.24 -20.88
C MET A 154 -53.90 -12.65 -19.63
N LEU A 155 -53.82 -11.33 -19.42
CA LEU A 155 -54.43 -10.63 -18.29
C LEU A 155 -55.78 -9.96 -18.62
N ILE A 156 -56.25 -10.04 -19.86
CA ILE A 156 -57.54 -9.47 -20.29
C ILE A 156 -58.64 -10.55 -20.33
N GLU A 157 -58.28 -11.83 -20.50
CA GLU A 157 -59.23 -12.95 -20.57
C GLU A 157 -59.58 -13.55 -19.19
N SER A 158 -59.40 -12.79 -18.11
CA SER A 158 -59.92 -13.13 -16.77
C SER A 158 -61.15 -12.30 -16.36
N SER A 159 -61.57 -11.34 -17.20
CA SER A 159 -62.69 -10.43 -16.87
C SER A 159 -64.07 -10.93 -17.37
N SER A 160 -64.13 -12.02 -18.13
CA SER A 160 -65.39 -12.56 -18.69
C SER A 160 -66.13 -13.54 -17.77
N CYS A 161 -65.64 -13.81 -16.56
CA CYS A 161 -66.30 -14.71 -15.60
C CYS A 161 -67.02 -14.01 -14.43
N ILE A 162 -67.11 -12.68 -14.40
CA ILE A 162 -67.91 -11.94 -13.39
C ILE A 162 -69.04 -11.17 -14.07
N GLU A 163 -69.90 -11.88 -14.79
CA GLU A 163 -71.28 -11.43 -14.99
C GLU A 163 -72.18 -12.67 -15.02
N GLY A 164 -72.23 -13.30 -13.84
CA GLY A 164 -73.19 -14.33 -13.56
C GLY A 164 -74.60 -13.81 -13.82
N ASN A 165 -75.32 -14.54 -14.66
CA ASN A 165 -76.58 -15.16 -14.28
C ASN A 165 -77.42 -14.30 -13.30
N ARG A 166 -78.03 -13.23 -13.80
CA ARG A 166 -79.28 -12.70 -13.21
C ARG A 166 -80.43 -13.18 -14.06
N MET A 167 -80.96 -14.32 -13.63
CA MET A 167 -82.23 -14.91 -14.04
C MET A 167 -83.35 -13.88 -14.03
N GLY A 168 -84.25 -14.01 -15.02
CA GLY A 168 -85.33 -13.08 -15.28
C GLY A 168 -86.56 -13.18 -14.39
N ALA A 169 -87.52 -12.33 -14.73
CA ALA A 169 -88.95 -12.30 -14.37
C ALA A 169 -89.47 -10.98 -14.99
N THR A 170 -90.65 -10.79 -15.57
CA THR A 170 -91.89 -11.53 -15.81
C THR A 170 -92.84 -10.52 -16.50
N THR A 171 -93.74 -10.98 -17.38
CA THR A 171 -95.12 -10.47 -17.69
C THR A 171 -95.32 -8.97 -18.01
N THR A 172 -96.08 -8.55 -19.03
CA THR A 172 -97.42 -8.95 -19.49
C THR A 172 -97.59 -8.59 -20.97
#